data_AF-A0A8J2L2F3-F1
#
_entry.id   AF-A0A8J2L2F3-F1
#
_cell.length_a   1.000
_cell.length_b   1.000
_cell.length_c   1.000
_cell.angle_alpha   90.00
_cell.angle_beta   90.00
_cell.angle_gamma   90.00
#
_symmetry.space_group_name_H-M   'P 1'
#
loop_
_entity.id
_entity.type
_entity.pdbx_description
1 polymer ?
#
loop_
_entity_poly.entity_id
_entity_poly.type
_entity_poly.pdbx_seq_one_letter_code
_entity_poly.pdbx_strand_id
1 'polypeptide(L)'
;MEENKYHLTVKNLRLLKWFIKNCPRADFLIKADDDAFLNIPVLNAYLHTINSTILSKGYIGGLVHEGRAAHSRNPFSKWEDRFPYIHG
;
A
#
# COMPACT_ATOMS: atom_id res chain seq x y z
N MET A 1 -8.76 -18.47 8.45
CA MET A 1 -7.95 -18.09 7.26
C MET A 1 -6.62 -17.60 7.79
N GLU A 2 -5.58 -18.40 7.62
CA GLU A 2 -4.24 -18.08 8.13
C GLU A 2 -3.66 -16.88 7.39
N GLU A 3 -3.20 -15.87 8.13
CA GLU A 3 -2.59 -14.69 7.54
C GLU A 3 -1.14 -14.97 7.13
N ASN A 4 -0.96 -15.42 5.90
CA ASN A 4 0.36 -15.50 5.31
C ASN A 4 0.80 -14.13 4.75
N LYS A 5 1.91 -13.60 5.28
CA LYS A 5 2.53 -12.34 4.85
C LYS A 5 2.91 -12.33 3.36
N TYR A 6 3.25 -13.47 2.78
CA TYR A 6 3.56 -13.61 1.35
C TYR A 6 2.34 -13.38 0.46
N HIS A 7 1.13 -13.44 1.00
CA HIS A 7 -0.11 -13.19 0.27
C HIS A 7 -0.59 -11.74 0.36
N LEU A 8 0.14 -10.85 1.03
CA LEU A 8 -0.27 -9.44 1.16
C LEU A 8 -0.41 -8.74 -0.20
N THR A 9 0.47 -9.03 -1.16
CA THR A 9 0.35 -8.50 -2.53
C THR A 9 -0.94 -8.96 -3.19
N VAL A 10 -1.28 -10.26 -3.06
CA VAL A 10 -2.52 -10.81 -3.62
C VAL A 10 -3.74 -10.22 -2.93
N LYS A 11 -3.70 -10.03 -1.60
CA LYS A 11 -4.77 -9.35 -0.84
C LYS A 11 -4.97 -7.93 -1.36
N ASN A 12 -3.91 -7.15 -1.55
CA ASN A 12 -3.97 -5.78 -2.08
C ASN A 12 -4.54 -5.73 -3.51
N LEU A 13 -4.11 -6.64 -4.39
CA LEU A 13 -4.64 -6.71 -5.76
C LEU A 13 -6.13 -7.07 -5.79
N ARG A 14 -6.58 -7.97 -4.91
CA ARG A 14 -8.00 -8.32 -4.77
C ARG A 14 -8.82 -7.15 -4.25
N LEU A 15 -8.32 -6.42 -3.24
CA LEU A 15 -8.95 -5.22 -2.71
C LEU A 15 -9.12 -4.16 -3.81
N LEU A 16 -8.05 -3.86 -4.56
CA LEU A 16 -8.09 -2.87 -5.63
C LEU A 16 -9.09 -3.27 -6.74
N LYS A 17 -9.08 -4.54 -7.16
CA LYS A 17 -10.02 -5.04 -8.17
C LYS A 17 -11.47 -4.93 -7.69
N TRP A 18 -11.72 -5.26 -6.42
CA TRP A 18 -13.05 -5.14 -5.83
C TRP A 18 -13.50 -3.68 -5.76
N PHE A 19 -12.63 -2.76 -5.32
CA PHE A 19 -12.93 -1.33 -5.23
C PHE A 19 -13.32 -0.75 -6.59
N ILE A 20 -12.51 -0.98 -7.63
CA ILE A 20 -12.79 -0.50 -8.99
C ILE A 20 -14.15 -1.00 -9.50
N LYS A 21 -14.50 -2.26 -9.18
CA LYS A 21 -15.77 -2.86 -9.64
C LYS A 21 -16.99 -2.34 -8.87
N ASN A 22 -16.87 -2.08 -7.57
CA ASN A 22 -18.02 -1.87 -6.70
C ASN A 22 -18.16 -0.43 -6.18
N CYS A 23 -17.15 0.42 -6.36
CA CYS A 23 -17.14 1.80 -5.85
C CYS A 23 -16.89 2.84 -6.96
N PRO A 24 -17.71 2.89 -8.02
CA PRO A 24 -17.45 3.76 -9.19
C PRO A 24 -17.56 5.27 -8.90
N ARG A 25 -18.08 5.67 -7.74
CA ARG A 25 -18.24 7.08 -7.32
C ARG A 25 -17.24 7.52 -6.25
N ALA A 26 -16.36 6.62 -5.81
CA ALA A 26 -15.37 6.94 -4.79
C ALA A 26 -14.08 7.42 -5.47
N ASP A 27 -13.63 8.61 -5.12
CA ASP A 27 -12.42 9.21 -5.69
C ASP A 27 -11.13 8.62 -5.07
N PHE A 28 -11.22 8.09 -3.86
CA PHE A 28 -10.07 7.61 -3.09
C PHE A 28 -10.34 6.25 -2.44
N LEU A 29 -9.29 5.41 -2.42
CA LEU A 29 -9.22 4.19 -1.63
C LEU A 29 -8.06 4.32 -0.64
N ILE A 30 -8.33 4.07 0.63
CA ILE A 30 -7.31 4.05 1.68
C ILE A 30 -7.17 2.62 2.18
N LYS A 31 -5.94 2.09 2.14
CA LYS A 31 -5.56 0.84 2.79
C LYS A 31 -4.73 1.17 4.02
N ALA A 32 -5.16 0.67 5.17
CA ALA A 32 -4.43 0.72 6.43
C ALA A 32 -4.45 -0.66 7.08
N ASP A 33 -3.45 -0.96 7.90
CA ASP A 33 -3.44 -2.16 8.75
C ASP A 33 -4.32 -1.91 9.99
N ASP A 34 -4.73 -2.98 10.69
CA ASP A 34 -5.63 -2.93 11.84
C ASP A 34 -4.97 -2.36 13.11
N ASP A 35 -3.65 -2.32 13.13
CA ASP A 35 -2.82 -1.70 14.16
C ASP A 35 -2.45 -0.22 13.85
N ALA A 36 -2.99 0.36 12.78
CA ALA A 36 -2.74 1.74 12.39
C ALA A 36 -3.83 2.70 12.91
N PHE A 37 -3.41 3.88 13.39
CA PHE A 37 -4.31 5.00 13.69
C PHE A 37 -4.29 6.03 12.56
N LEU A 38 -5.47 6.46 12.11
CA LEU A 38 -5.63 7.46 11.06
C LEU A 38 -6.13 8.79 11.62
N ASN A 39 -5.38 9.86 11.38
CA ASN A 39 -5.85 11.22 11.65
C ASN A 39 -6.76 11.69 10.50
N ILE A 40 -8.06 11.40 10.62
CA ILE A 40 -9.05 11.68 9.59
C ILE A 40 -9.15 13.18 9.23
N PRO A 41 -9.14 14.14 10.18
CA PRO A 41 -9.15 15.56 9.84
C PRO A 41 -7.99 16.00 8.94
N VAL A 42 -6.76 15.59 9.27
CA VAL A 42 -5.56 15.93 8.50
C VAL A 42 -5.59 15.26 7.13
N LEU A 43 -5.99 13.99 7.10
CA LEU A 43 -6.14 13.24 5.86
C LEU A 43 -7.17 13.89 4.93
N ASN A 44 -8.32 14.30 5.44
CA ASN A 44 -9.35 14.98 4.65
C ASN A 44 -8.83 16.30 4.06
N ALA A 45 -8.15 17.12 4.88
CA ALA A 45 -7.52 18.35 4.40
C ALA A 45 -6.49 18.07 3.28
N TYR A 46 -5.69 17.01 3.42
CA TYR A 46 -4.74 16.60 2.39
C TYR A 46 -5.42 16.16 1.09
N LEU A 47 -6.46 15.31 1.17
CA LEU A 47 -7.19 14.84 -0.01
C LEU A 47 -7.81 15.99 -0.82
N HIS A 48 -8.27 17.05 -0.15
CA HIS A 48 -8.76 18.26 -0.83
C HIS A 48 -7.70 19.05 -1.59
N THR A 49 -6.40 18.84 -1.31
CA THR A 49 -5.31 19.46 -2.08
C THR A 49 -4.99 18.71 -3.37
N ILE A 50 -5.45 17.46 -3.51
CA ILE A 50 -5.22 16.64 -4.70
C ILE A 50 -6.18 17.09 -5.81
N ASN A 51 -5.64 17.65 -6.89
CA ASN A 51 -6.44 18.14 -8.03
C ASN A 51 -6.71 17.03 -9.08
N SER A 52 -7.68 17.28 -9.96
CA SER A 52 -8.12 16.35 -11.01
C SER A 52 -7.02 15.94 -11.99
N THR A 53 -6.01 16.80 -12.20
CA THR A 53 -4.84 16.49 -13.05
C THR A 53 -3.93 15.42 -12.43
N ILE A 54 -3.87 15.34 -11.10
CA ILE A 54 -3.12 14.29 -10.38
C ILE A 54 -3.90 12.98 -10.38
N LEU A 55 -5.23 13.04 -10.20
CA LEU A 55 -6.11 11.87 -10.20
C LEU A 55 -6.14 11.12 -11.54
N SER A 56 -6.06 11.85 -12.67
CA SER A 56 -6.11 11.26 -14.01
C SER A 56 -4.91 10.37 -14.36
N LYS A 57 -3.83 10.40 -13.57
CA LYS A 57 -2.61 9.61 -13.81
C LYS A 57 -2.47 8.35 -12.94
N GLY A 58 -3.48 8.00 -12.14
CA GLY A 58 -3.38 6.86 -11.24
C GLY A 58 -2.36 7.11 -10.13
N TYR A 59 -2.61 8.14 -9.32
CA TYR A 59 -1.72 8.53 -8.23
C TYR A 59 -1.70 7.49 -7.10
N ILE A 60 -0.52 6.93 -6.83
CA ILE A 60 -0.23 6.22 -5.58
C ILE A 60 0.70 7.14 -4.78
N GLY A 61 0.16 7.76 -3.74
CA GLY A 61 0.89 8.65 -2.84
C GLY A 61 0.87 8.17 -1.40
N GLY A 62 1.89 8.57 -0.64
CA GLY A 62 2.01 8.28 0.79
C GLY A 62 3.37 8.74 1.31
N LEU A 63 3.48 8.94 2.63
CA LEU A 63 4.74 9.31 3.26
C LEU A 63 5.58 8.03 3.47
N VAL A 64 6.64 7.87 2.68
CA VAL A 64 7.60 6.77 2.87
C VAL A 64 8.55 7.21 3.99
N HIS A 65 8.59 6.46 5.09
CA HIS A 65 9.63 6.66 6.11
C HIS A 65 10.99 6.30 5.51
N GLU A 66 11.83 7.29 5.25
CA GLU A 66 13.23 7.11 4.87
C GLU A 66 14.09 6.70 6.08
N GLY A 67 15.13 5.89 5.84
CA GLY A 67 16.06 5.43 6.89
C GLY A 67 16.19 3.92 7.06
N ARG A 68 15.44 3.12 6.28
CA ARG A 68 15.68 1.66 6.14
C ARG A 68 16.02 1.30 4.70
N ALA A 69 16.94 0.36 4.54
CA ALA A 69 17.21 -0.25 3.24
C ALA A 69 15.94 -0.92 2.69
N ALA A 70 15.67 -0.73 1.39
CA ALA A 70 14.50 -1.29 0.71
C ALA A 70 14.44 -2.83 0.77
N HIS A 71 15.59 -3.48 0.93
CA HIS A 71 15.72 -4.93 1.08
C HIS A 71 16.53 -5.26 2.33
N SER A 72 16.04 -6.23 3.11
CA SER A 72 16.80 -6.80 4.22
C SER A 72 17.40 -8.13 3.79
N ARG A 73 18.73 -8.25 3.84
CA ARG A 73 19.46 -9.52 3.66
C ARG A 73 19.75 -10.23 4.98
N ASN A 74 19.23 -9.69 6.09
CA ASN A 74 19.42 -10.28 7.40
C ASN A 74 18.40 -11.42 7.57
N PRO A 75 18.86 -12.68 7.79
CA PRO A 75 17.96 -13.83 7.92
C PRO A 75 17.09 -13.80 9.18
N PHE A 76 17.44 -12.97 10.17
CA PHE A 76 16.62 -12.74 11.36
C PHE A 76 15.62 -11.58 11.17
N SER A 77 15.62 -10.94 10.00
CA SER A 77 14.71 -9.84 9.71
C SER A 77 13.33 -10.35 9.35
N LYS A 78 12.29 -9.73 9.93
CA LYS A 78 10.91 -9.94 9.46
C LYS A 78 10.69 -9.54 8.00
N TRP A 79 11.63 -8.81 7.40
CA TRP A 79 11.61 -8.34 6.01
C TRP A 79 12.73 -8.97 5.17
N GLU A 80 13.25 -10.12 5.58
CA GLU A 80 14.23 -10.86 4.78
C GLU A 80 13.63 -11.15 3.40
N ASP A 81 14.38 -10.77 2.38
CA ASP A 81 14.00 -11.01 1.00
C ASP A 81 14.50 -12.39 0.55
N ARG A 82 13.59 -13.37 0.52
CA ARG A 82 13.89 -14.76 0.14
C ARG A 82 13.67 -15.02 -1.35
N PHE A 83 14.05 -14.09 -2.23
CA PHE A 83 14.11 -14.40 -3.65
C PHE A 83 15.21 -15.44 -3.90
N PRO A 84 14.93 -16.54 -4.62
CA PRO A 84 15.98 -17.46 -5.01
C PRO A 84 16.95 -16.72 -5.92
N TYR A 85 18.25 -16.83 -5.60
CA TYR A 85 19.33 -16.47 -6.51
C TYR A 85 19.09 -17.19 -7.84
N ILE A 86 18.66 -16.45 -8.86
CA ILE A 86 18.78 -16.90 -10.24
C ILE A 86 20.27 -16.80 -10.59
N HIS A 87 20.97 -17.92 -10.43
CA HIS A 87 22.29 -18.08 -11.05
C HIS A 87 22.08 -18.05 -12.56
N GLY A 88 22.63 -17.02 -13.20
CA GLY A 88 22.83 -16.98 -14.65
C GLY A 88 23.98 -17.88 -15.08
#